data_AF-A0A8K0A330-F1
#
_entry.id   AF-A0A8K0A330-F1
#
_cell.length_a   1.000
_cell.length_b   1.000
_cell.length_c   1.000
_cell.angle_alpha   90.00
_cell.angle_beta   90.00
_cell.angle_gamma   90.00
#
_symmetry.space_group_name_H-M   'P 1'
#
loop_
_entity.id
_entity.type
_entity.pdbx_description
1 polymer ?
#
loop_
_entity_poly.entity_id
_entity_poly.type
_entity_poly.pdbx_seq_one_letter_code
_entity_poly.pdbx_strand_id
1 'polypeptide(L)'
;MGVYAFILLLIGFLATGASKEKKYCGFGTGLGSRITVAFFLVLTYIIFIGWLLMSCMGVIPSLFFYLTVIVKAAPYKVGGQSCLNLQQFGLDVVFNTTNDTPANTGLGNNMWEYCGNDYNKFQADGFQLFNLYIVALVGALVVTISLVHYLTCLSVNYAHLKNMARSYKYKDTNNYHEEQELHSY
;
A
#
# COMPACT_ATOMS: atom_id res chain seq x y z
N MET A 1 12.92 7.98 0.96
CA MET A 1 12.04 6.86 0.59
C MET A 1 12.77 5.70 -0.08
N GLY A 2 13.68 5.93 -1.05
CA GLY A 2 14.45 4.85 -1.70
C GLY A 2 15.34 4.03 -0.75
N VAL A 3 15.94 4.65 0.27
CA VAL A 3 16.74 3.95 1.30
C VAL A 3 15.90 2.94 2.09
N TYR A 4 14.64 3.28 2.38
CA TYR A 4 13.73 2.39 3.11
C TYR A 4 13.33 1.18 2.26
N ALA A 5 13.05 1.40 0.97
CA ALA A 5 12.80 0.32 0.01
C ALA A 5 14.04 -0.57 -0.19
N PHE A 6 15.24 0.01 -0.23
CA PHE A 6 16.50 -0.71 -0.34
C PHE A 6 16.79 -1.55 0.91
N ILE A 7 16.55 -1.00 2.11
CA ILE A 7 16.66 -1.73 3.37
C ILE A 7 15.66 -2.89 3.42
N LEU A 8 14.40 -2.67 3.03
CA LEU A 8 13.40 -3.74 2.96
C LEU A 8 13.76 -4.81 1.92
N LEU A 9 14.33 -4.43 0.78
CA LEU A 9 14.86 -5.36 -0.23
C LEU A 9 16.04 -6.17 0.30
N LEU A 10 17.02 -5.52 0.94
CA LEU A 10 18.16 -6.20 1.55
C LEU A 10 17.72 -7.15 2.65
N ILE A 11 16.80 -6.73 3.51
CA ILE A 11 16.22 -7.58 4.56
C ILE A 11 15.44 -8.75 3.95
N GLY A 12 14.71 -8.54 2.85
CA GLY A 12 14.02 -9.62 2.12
C GLY A 12 15.00 -10.62 1.46
N PHE A 13 16.09 -10.13 0.88
CA PHE A 13 17.18 -10.97 0.35
C PHE A 13 17.87 -11.76 1.47
N LEU A 14 18.14 -11.14 2.61
CA LEU A 14 18.77 -11.77 3.76
C LEU A 14 17.83 -12.80 4.43
N ALA A 15 16.53 -12.52 4.52
CA ALA A 15 15.53 -13.47 5.02
C ALA A 15 15.40 -14.70 4.10
N THR A 16 15.49 -14.49 2.78
CA THR A 16 15.52 -15.59 1.80
C THR A 16 16.86 -16.33 1.82
N GLY A 17 17.97 -15.62 2.08
CA GLY A 17 19.32 -16.19 2.21
C GLY A 17 19.51 -17.04 3.46
N ALA A 18 18.93 -16.65 4.60
CA ALA A 18 18.95 -17.43 5.83
C ALA A 18 18.22 -18.79 5.71
N SER A 19 17.37 -18.96 4.68
CA SER A 19 16.76 -20.26 4.36
C SER A 19 17.72 -21.21 3.62
N LYS A 20 18.87 -20.73 3.13
CA LYS A 20 19.87 -21.55 2.41
C LYS A 20 20.98 -22.11 3.31
N GLU A 21 21.19 -21.60 4.52
CA GLU A 21 22.13 -22.21 5.47
C GLU A 21 21.50 -23.42 6.18
N LYS A 22 21.47 -24.54 5.45
CA LYS A 22 21.25 -25.90 5.96
C LYS A 22 22.36 -26.40 6.92
N LYS A 23 22.86 -25.60 7.87
CA LYS A 23 23.97 -26.03 8.74
C LYS A 23 23.81 -25.89 10.25
N TYR A 24 22.64 -25.51 10.75
CA TYR A 24 22.34 -25.63 12.18
C TYR A 24 21.01 -26.34 12.41
N CYS A 25 20.98 -27.62 12.01
CA CYS A 25 20.06 -28.60 12.58
C CYS A 25 20.55 -28.96 13.99
N GLY A 26 20.51 -27.98 14.90
CA GLY A 26 20.73 -28.15 16.33
C GLY A 26 19.42 -27.93 17.04
N PHE A 27 19.05 -28.88 17.90
CA PHE A 27 17.75 -29.07 18.57
C PHE A 27 17.26 -27.87 19.44
N GLY A 28 17.97 -26.74 19.47
CA GLY A 28 17.66 -25.53 20.25
C GLY A 28 17.43 -24.23 19.45
N THR A 29 17.72 -24.20 18.14
CA THR A 29 17.71 -22.95 17.33
C THR A 29 16.41 -22.75 16.53
N GLY A 30 15.44 -23.65 16.68
CA GLY A 30 14.21 -23.70 15.87
C GLY A 30 13.11 -22.71 16.26
N LEU A 31 13.17 -22.11 17.45
CA LEU A 31 12.12 -21.21 17.94
C LEU A 31 12.34 -19.75 17.50
N GLY A 32 13.58 -19.27 17.58
CA GLY A 32 13.94 -17.90 17.19
C GLY A 32 13.71 -17.62 15.71
N SER A 33 14.12 -18.54 14.83
CA SER A 33 13.94 -18.39 13.38
C SER A 33 12.46 -18.32 12.97
N ARG A 34 11.57 -19.09 13.63
CA ARG A 34 10.13 -19.06 13.36
C ARG A 34 9.48 -17.75 13.80
N ILE A 35 9.87 -17.24 14.96
CA ILE A 35 9.38 -15.96 15.50
C ILE A 35 9.84 -14.81 14.61
N THR A 36 11.10 -14.80 14.21
CA THR A 36 11.65 -13.79 13.30
C THR A 36 10.94 -13.80 11.95
N VAL A 37 10.72 -14.97 11.34
CA VAL A 37 9.97 -15.09 10.07
C VAL A 37 8.52 -14.63 10.23
N ALA A 38 7.84 -15.00 11.32
CA ALA A 38 6.47 -14.56 11.58
C ALA A 38 6.38 -13.04 11.77
N PHE A 39 7.33 -12.44 12.48
CA PHE A 39 7.39 -10.98 12.66
C PHE A 39 7.58 -10.26 11.32
N PHE A 40 8.47 -10.75 10.45
CA PHE A 40 8.68 -10.16 9.13
C PHE A 40 7.47 -10.29 8.21
N LEU A 41 6.72 -11.41 8.30
CA LEU A 41 5.43 -11.57 7.62
C LEU A 41 4.44 -10.49 8.03
N VAL A 42 4.26 -10.31 9.35
CA VAL A 42 3.33 -9.33 9.90
C VAL A 42 3.74 -7.91 9.52
N LEU A 43 5.02 -7.56 9.63
CA LEU A 43 5.54 -6.25 9.24
C LEU A 43 5.27 -5.95 7.76
N THR A 44 5.59 -6.91 6.88
CA THR A 44 5.38 -6.76 5.42
C THR A 44 3.90 -6.60 5.09
N TYR A 45 3.02 -7.31 5.80
CA TYR A 45 1.58 -7.22 5.62
C TYR A 45 1.02 -5.85 6.06
N ILE A 46 1.50 -5.29 7.17
CA ILE A 46 1.13 -3.94 7.61
C ILE A 46 1.56 -2.89 6.58
N ILE A 47 2.80 -3.01 6.07
CA ILE A 47 3.31 -2.13 5.03
C ILE A 47 2.46 -2.23 3.75
N PHE A 48 2.09 -3.44 3.34
CA PHE A 48 1.21 -3.67 2.20
C PHE A 48 -0.16 -2.98 2.36
N ILE A 49 -0.81 -3.11 3.52
CA ILE A 49 -2.08 -2.42 3.82
C ILE A 49 -1.89 -0.90 3.73
N GLY A 50 -0.79 -0.36 4.29
CA GLY A 50 -0.48 1.06 4.21
C GLY A 50 -0.37 1.56 2.76
N TRP A 51 0.36 0.85 1.91
CA TRP A 51 0.50 1.21 0.49
C TRP A 51 -0.80 1.04 -0.30
N LEU A 52 -1.61 0.04 0.04
CA LEU A 52 -2.93 -0.17 -0.58
C LEU A 52 -3.87 0.99 -0.24
N LEU A 53 -3.93 1.41 1.03
CA LEU A 53 -4.73 2.56 1.44
C LEU A 53 -4.27 3.86 0.77
N MET A 54 -2.95 4.09 0.70
CA MET A 54 -2.39 5.25 -0.03
C MET A 54 -2.76 5.22 -1.51
N SER A 55 -2.75 4.04 -2.14
CA SER A 55 -3.16 3.88 -3.54
C SER A 55 -4.65 4.16 -3.73
N CYS A 56 -5.52 3.65 -2.85
CA CYS A 56 -6.97 3.89 -2.91
C CYS A 56 -7.33 5.36 -2.71
N MET A 57 -6.79 6.00 -1.67
CA MET A 57 -6.97 7.45 -1.47
C MET A 57 -6.36 8.26 -2.62
N GLY A 58 -5.30 7.71 -3.24
CA GLY A 58 -4.64 8.19 -4.46
C GLY A 58 -5.55 8.31 -5.68
N VAL A 59 -6.61 7.52 -5.78
CA VAL A 59 -7.46 7.50 -6.99
C VAL A 59 -8.39 8.72 -7.05
N ILE A 60 -8.84 9.22 -5.88
CA ILE A 60 -9.87 10.26 -5.80
C ILE A 60 -9.37 11.60 -6.39
N PRO A 61 -8.23 12.16 -5.96
CA PRO A 61 -7.70 13.39 -6.58
C PRO A 61 -7.29 13.18 -8.04
N SER A 62 -6.87 11.97 -8.44
CA SER A 62 -6.46 11.66 -9.83
C SER A 62 -7.64 11.83 -10.77
N LEU A 63 -8.80 11.28 -10.37
CA LEU A 63 -10.06 11.43 -11.09
C LEU A 63 -10.52 12.89 -11.12
N PHE A 64 -10.41 13.61 -10.00
CA PHE A 64 -10.79 15.03 -9.95
C PHE A 64 -9.95 15.88 -10.91
N PHE A 65 -8.63 15.70 -10.94
CA PHE A 65 -7.75 16.40 -11.89
C PHE A 65 -8.01 15.96 -13.34
N TYR A 66 -8.29 14.68 -13.59
CA TYR A 66 -8.65 14.19 -14.90
C TYR A 66 -9.92 14.88 -15.45
N LEU A 67 -10.98 14.97 -14.63
CA LEU A 67 -12.24 15.59 -15.02
C LEU A 67 -12.13 17.12 -15.18
N THR A 68 -11.30 17.78 -14.38
CA THR A 68 -11.13 19.25 -14.44
C THR A 68 -10.18 19.70 -15.55
N VAL A 69 -9.06 19.01 -15.76
CA VAL A 69 -7.99 19.44 -16.69
C VAL A 69 -8.18 18.86 -18.10
N ILE A 70 -8.53 17.58 -18.22
CA ILE A 70 -8.59 16.88 -19.52
C ILE A 70 -9.98 17.00 -20.14
N VAL A 71 -11.02 16.71 -19.35
CA VAL A 71 -12.42 16.81 -19.83
C VAL A 71 -12.86 18.28 -19.96
N LYS A 72 -12.05 19.23 -19.46
CA LYS A 72 -12.31 20.68 -19.49
C LYS A 72 -13.75 20.99 -19.10
N ALA A 73 -14.11 20.62 -17.87
CA ALA A 73 -15.37 21.01 -17.28
C ALA A 73 -15.62 22.51 -17.54
N ALA A 74 -16.78 22.82 -18.13
CA ALA A 74 -17.04 24.16 -18.63
C ALA A 74 -17.01 25.16 -17.46
N PRO A 75 -16.14 26.19 -17.50
CA PRO A 75 -16.11 27.19 -16.46
C PRO A 75 -17.43 27.98 -16.50
N TYR A 76 -18.02 28.16 -15.32
CA TYR A 76 -19.18 29.02 -15.15
C TYR A 76 -18.71 30.48 -15.00
N LYS A 77 -19.51 31.45 -15.41
CA LYS A 77 -19.16 32.88 -15.30
C LYS A 77 -19.99 33.55 -14.21
N VAL A 78 -19.34 33.99 -13.14
CA VAL A 78 -19.94 34.88 -12.12
C VAL A 78 -19.38 36.28 -12.31
N GLY A 79 -20.23 37.27 -12.58
CA GLY A 79 -19.79 38.67 -12.69
C GLY A 79 -18.71 38.94 -13.74
N GLY A 80 -18.59 38.10 -14.78
CA GLY A 80 -17.57 38.20 -15.83
C GLY A 80 -16.26 37.45 -15.56
N GLN A 81 -16.10 36.81 -14.40
CA GLN A 81 -14.93 35.98 -14.08
C GLN A 81 -15.25 34.49 -14.23
N SER A 82 -14.25 33.71 -14.68
CA SER A 82 -14.34 32.25 -14.77
C SER A 82 -14.24 31.62 -13.38
N CYS A 83 -15.20 30.74 -13.09
CA CYS A 83 -15.34 30.04 -11.83
C CYS A 83 -15.49 28.53 -12.05
N LEU A 84 -14.90 27.75 -11.15
CA LEU A 84 -15.09 26.31 -11.08
C LEU A 84 -16.21 26.00 -10.08
N ASN A 85 -17.28 25.38 -10.56
CA ASN A 85 -18.36 24.86 -9.72
C ASN A 85 -18.03 23.40 -9.36
N LEU A 86 -17.89 23.06 -8.07
CA LEU A 86 -17.59 21.69 -7.64
C LEU A 86 -18.82 20.76 -7.60
N GLN A 87 -20.04 21.30 -7.65
CA GLN A 87 -21.28 20.51 -7.69
C GLN A 87 -21.43 19.70 -8.98
N GLN A 88 -20.84 20.15 -10.09
CA GLN A 88 -20.87 19.39 -11.36
C GLN A 88 -20.16 18.03 -11.26
N PHE A 89 -19.29 17.86 -10.27
CA PHE A 89 -18.57 16.61 -10.01
C PHE A 89 -19.25 15.74 -8.94
N GLY A 90 -20.48 16.07 -8.52
CA GLY A 90 -21.22 15.34 -7.48
C GLY A 90 -20.60 15.47 -6.08
N LEU A 91 -19.68 16.41 -5.90
CA LEU A 91 -18.99 16.65 -4.64
C LEU A 91 -19.85 17.44 -3.63
N ASP A 92 -21.06 17.83 -4.04
CA ASP A 92 -22.07 18.54 -3.24
C ASP A 92 -22.33 17.86 -1.88
N VAL A 93 -22.35 16.52 -1.83
CA VAL A 93 -22.57 15.76 -0.59
C VAL A 93 -21.43 15.89 0.42
N VAL A 94 -20.20 16.12 -0.03
CA VAL A 94 -19.01 16.24 0.84
C VAL A 94 -18.89 17.64 1.43
N PHE A 95 -19.40 18.65 0.71
CA PHE A 95 -19.31 20.07 1.06
C PHE A 95 -20.68 20.67 1.44
N ASN A 96 -21.68 19.84 1.76
CA ASN A 96 -22.96 20.33 2.26
C ASN A 96 -22.82 20.75 3.74
N THR A 97 -22.26 21.93 3.98
CA THR A 97 -22.38 22.57 5.29
C THR A 97 -23.70 23.33 5.32
N THR A 98 -24.62 22.85 6.12
CA THR A 98 -25.91 23.47 6.45
C THR A 98 -25.81 24.81 7.20
N ASN A 99 -24.64 25.47 7.17
CA ASN A 99 -24.40 26.74 7.84
C ASN A 99 -23.75 27.74 6.86
N ASP A 100 -24.47 28.82 6.61
CA ASP A 100 -24.21 29.95 5.71
C ASP A 100 -22.93 30.76 6.04
N THR A 101 -21.75 30.15 6.01
CA THR A 101 -20.50 30.92 5.94
C THR A 101 -19.74 30.52 4.69
N PRO A 102 -19.98 31.20 3.55
CA PRO A 102 -19.12 31.08 2.40
C PRO A 102 -17.67 31.31 2.83
N ALA A 103 -16.79 30.41 2.42
CA ALA A 103 -15.36 30.65 2.52
C ALA A 103 -15.11 32.00 1.84
N ASN A 104 -14.65 32.97 2.63
CA ASN A 104 -14.51 34.36 2.24
C ASN A 104 -13.29 34.48 1.31
N THR A 105 -13.40 33.91 0.11
CA THR A 105 -12.39 33.97 -0.97
C THR A 105 -12.76 35.08 -1.93
N GLY A 106 -13.13 36.26 -1.42
CA GLY A 106 -13.20 37.51 -2.18
C GLY A 106 -14.12 37.59 -3.42
N LEU A 107 -14.75 36.50 -3.90
CA LEU A 107 -15.51 36.53 -5.16
C LEU A 107 -16.46 35.33 -5.44
N GLY A 108 -16.65 34.39 -4.50
CA GLY A 108 -17.63 33.30 -4.61
C GLY A 108 -18.71 33.43 -3.53
N ASN A 109 -19.97 33.16 -3.86
CA ASN A 109 -21.07 33.25 -2.88
C ASN A 109 -21.22 31.95 -2.07
N ASN A 110 -20.57 30.86 -2.51
CA ASN A 110 -20.66 29.54 -1.90
C ASN A 110 -19.28 28.88 -1.72
N MET A 111 -19.12 28.03 -0.70
CA MET A 111 -17.88 27.27 -0.42
C MET A 111 -17.43 26.34 -1.56
N TRP A 112 -18.34 25.95 -2.44
CA TRP A 112 -18.09 25.06 -3.58
C TRP A 112 -17.71 25.80 -4.86
N GLU A 113 -17.50 27.12 -4.80
CA GLU A 113 -17.12 27.98 -5.93
C GLU A 113 -15.69 28.49 -5.76
N TYR A 114 -14.81 28.19 -6.72
CA TYR A 114 -13.47 28.77 -6.82
C TYR A 114 -13.39 29.69 -8.04
N CYS A 115 -13.19 30.99 -7.82
CA CYS A 115 -13.25 32.02 -8.85
C CYS A 115 -11.96 32.85 -8.96
N GLY A 116 -11.74 33.48 -10.11
CA GLY A 116 -10.74 34.53 -10.28
C GLY A 116 -9.29 34.04 -10.32
N ASN A 117 -8.42 34.64 -9.52
CA ASN A 117 -6.98 34.38 -9.58
C ASN A 117 -6.61 32.94 -9.12
N ASP A 118 -7.43 32.36 -8.25
CA ASP A 118 -7.23 30.99 -7.76
C ASP A 118 -7.59 29.95 -8.82
N TYR A 119 -8.62 30.22 -9.64
CA TYR A 119 -8.94 29.42 -10.83
C TYR A 119 -7.79 29.46 -11.84
N ASN A 120 -7.23 30.64 -12.11
CA ASN A 120 -6.13 30.80 -13.06
C ASN A 120 -4.85 30.09 -12.58
N LYS A 121 -4.53 30.14 -11.28
CA LYS A 121 -3.41 29.37 -10.70
C LYS A 121 -3.65 27.86 -10.77
N PHE A 122 -4.84 27.40 -10.43
CA PHE A 122 -5.21 26.00 -10.54
C PHE A 122 -5.11 25.48 -11.98
N GLN A 123 -5.52 26.30 -12.97
CA GLN A 123 -5.40 25.93 -14.37
C GLN A 123 -3.95 25.96 -14.89
N ALA A 124 -3.14 26.91 -14.42
CA ALA A 124 -1.73 27.02 -14.81
C ALA A 124 -0.88 25.87 -14.24
N ASP A 125 -1.03 25.57 -12.94
CA ASP A 125 -0.19 24.58 -12.25
C ASP A 125 -0.82 23.17 -12.24
N GLY A 126 -2.12 23.06 -12.52
CA GLY A 126 -2.88 21.80 -12.41
C GLY A 126 -2.35 20.67 -13.30
N PHE A 127 -1.83 20.98 -14.49
CA PHE A 127 -1.24 19.97 -15.37
C PHE A 127 0.06 19.37 -14.79
N GLN A 128 0.90 20.20 -14.17
CA GLN A 128 2.13 19.74 -13.54
C GLN A 128 1.83 18.90 -12.30
N LEU A 129 0.87 19.34 -11.47
CA LEU A 129 0.42 18.57 -10.30
C LEU A 129 -0.19 17.22 -10.71
N PHE A 130 -0.99 17.19 -11.78
CA PHE A 130 -1.59 15.95 -12.30
C PHE A 130 -0.53 14.91 -12.70
N ASN A 131 0.51 15.33 -13.43
CA ASN A 131 1.58 14.41 -13.84
C ASN A 131 2.33 13.84 -12.63
N LEU A 132 2.66 14.68 -11.65
CA LEU A 132 3.31 14.25 -10.41
C LEU A 132 2.44 13.23 -9.66
N TYR A 133 1.13 13.45 -9.66
CA TYR A 133 0.17 12.60 -8.98
C TYR A 133 -0.01 11.25 -9.67
N ILE A 134 -0.07 11.22 -11.01
CA ILE A 134 -0.06 9.96 -11.78
C ILE A 134 1.20 9.16 -11.50
N VAL A 135 2.37 9.80 -11.53
CA VAL A 135 3.64 9.11 -11.28
C VAL A 135 3.66 8.52 -9.86
N ALA A 136 3.15 9.25 -8.88
CA ALA A 136 3.01 8.75 -7.51
C ALA A 136 2.04 7.56 -7.41
N LEU A 137 0.89 7.63 -8.09
CA LEU A 137 -0.11 6.55 -8.10
C LEU A 137 0.43 5.29 -8.78
N VAL A 138 1.05 5.42 -9.96
CA VAL A 138 1.68 4.29 -10.66
C VAL A 138 2.80 3.70 -9.79
N GLY A 139 3.63 4.53 -9.17
CA GLY A 139 4.67 4.07 -8.24
C GLY A 139 4.09 3.28 -7.06
N ALA A 140 3.01 3.77 -6.44
CA ALA A 140 2.35 3.07 -5.34
C ALA A 140 1.73 1.72 -5.80
N LEU A 141 1.15 1.67 -7.00
CA LEU A 141 0.63 0.43 -7.59
C LEU A 141 1.74 -0.59 -7.88
N VAL A 142 2.88 -0.15 -8.43
CA VAL A 142 4.03 -1.05 -8.65
C VAL A 142 4.54 -1.63 -7.32
N VAL A 143 4.62 -0.81 -6.27
CA VAL A 143 5.04 -1.26 -4.94
C VAL A 143 4.04 -2.27 -4.36
N THR A 144 2.74 -2.00 -4.44
CA THR A 144 1.71 -2.94 -3.93
C THR A 144 1.75 -4.27 -4.68
N ILE A 145 1.84 -4.27 -6.01
CA ILE A 145 1.96 -5.50 -6.82
C ILE A 145 3.23 -6.28 -6.47
N SER A 146 4.35 -5.59 -6.26
CA SER A 146 5.62 -6.21 -5.85
C SER A 146 5.52 -6.87 -4.47
N LEU A 147 4.86 -6.20 -3.52
CA LEU A 147 4.60 -6.74 -2.18
C LEU A 147 3.70 -7.99 -2.22
N VAL A 148 2.69 -8.04 -3.11
CA VAL A 148 1.85 -9.22 -3.30
C VAL A 148 2.66 -10.41 -3.79
N HIS A 149 3.54 -10.20 -4.78
CA HIS A 149 4.43 -11.26 -5.28
C HIS A 149 5.36 -11.76 -4.17
N TYR A 150 5.93 -10.83 -3.41
CA TYR A 150 6.80 -11.16 -2.29
C TYR A 150 6.08 -11.97 -1.20
N LEU A 151 4.87 -11.56 -0.79
CA LEU A 151 4.04 -12.30 0.18
C LEU A 151 3.65 -13.68 -0.33
N THR A 152 3.40 -13.83 -1.63
CA THR A 152 3.08 -15.12 -2.26
C THR A 152 4.28 -16.07 -2.21
N CYS A 153 5.49 -15.59 -2.54
CA CYS A 153 6.71 -16.39 -2.41
C CYS A 153 6.94 -16.81 -0.96
N LEU A 154 6.68 -15.91 -0.01
CA LEU A 154 6.93 -16.18 1.40
C LEU A 154 5.91 -17.13 2.02
N SER A 155 4.66 -17.11 1.57
CA SER A 155 3.63 -18.08 2.00
C SER A 155 3.93 -19.49 1.52
N VAL A 156 4.42 -19.66 0.28
CA VAL A 156 4.88 -20.94 -0.25
C VAL A 156 6.07 -21.47 0.55
N ASN A 157 7.06 -20.60 0.84
CA ASN A 157 8.21 -20.96 1.65
C ASN A 157 7.82 -21.37 3.08
N TYR A 158 6.88 -20.64 3.70
CA TYR A 158 6.34 -20.98 5.01
C TYR A 158 5.62 -22.34 5.00
N ALA A 159 4.81 -22.62 3.97
CA ALA A 159 4.13 -23.90 3.82
C ALA A 159 5.12 -25.06 3.65
N HIS A 160 6.17 -24.87 2.84
CA HIS A 160 7.23 -25.87 2.65
C HIS A 160 7.98 -26.16 3.95
N LEU A 161 8.38 -25.13 4.71
CA LEU A 161 9.04 -25.29 6.01
C LEU A 161 8.15 -26.01 7.02
N LYS A 162 6.84 -25.67 7.06
CA LYS A 162 5.86 -26.35 7.92
C LYS A 162 5.74 -27.83 7.56
N ASN A 163 5.69 -28.16 6.27
CA ASN A 163 5.61 -29.54 5.80
C ASN A 163 6.88 -30.33 6.14
N MET A 164 8.07 -29.75 5.92
CA MET A 164 9.34 -30.38 6.30
C MET A 164 9.42 -30.64 7.82
N ALA A 165 9.01 -29.67 8.64
CA ALA A 165 8.97 -29.84 10.09
C ALA A 165 8.05 -30.99 10.54
N ARG A 166 6.92 -31.20 9.84
CA ARG A 166 6.01 -32.32 10.10
C ARG A 166 6.65 -33.66 9.74
N SER A 167 7.34 -33.73 8.60
CA SER A 167 8.05 -34.94 8.16
C SER A 167 9.19 -35.33 9.10
N TYR A 168 9.94 -34.35 9.63
CA TYR A 168 10.97 -34.61 10.64
C TYR A 168 10.39 -35.18 11.94
N LYS A 169 9.30 -34.59 12.46
CA LYS A 169 8.63 -35.11 13.66
C LYS A 169 8.18 -36.56 13.50
N TYR A 170 7.65 -36.92 12.33
CA TYR A 170 7.21 -38.29 12.06
C TYR A 170 8.38 -39.28 12.08
N LYS A 171 9.51 -38.94 11.45
CA LYS A 171 10.72 -39.78 11.48
C LYS A 171 11.29 -39.94 12.88
N ASP A 172 11.31 -38.86 13.64
CA ASP A 172 11.79 -38.87 15.02
C ASP A 172 10.92 -39.78 15.90
N THR A 173 9.58 -39.63 15.81
CA THR A 173 8.64 -40.52 16.52
C THR A 173 8.79 -41.98 16.08
N ASN A 174 8.97 -42.26 14.80
CA ASN A 174 9.19 -43.62 14.30
C ASN A 174 10.49 -44.24 14.85
N ASN A 175 11.60 -43.49 14.84
CA ASN A 175 12.86 -43.96 15.42
C ASN A 175 12.73 -44.27 16.91
N TYR A 176 12.03 -43.43 17.69
CA TYR A 176 11.78 -43.71 19.10
C TYR A 176 10.96 -44.99 19.32
N HIS A 177 10.00 -45.30 18.45
CA HIS A 177 9.25 -46.55 18.50
C HIS A 177 10.14 -47.76 18.18
N GLU A 178 10.98 -47.68 17.15
CA GLU A 178 11.92 -48.76 16.78
C GLU A 178 12.94 -49.05 17.91
N GLU A 179 13.45 -48.01 18.58
CA GLU A 179 14.33 -48.20 19.75
C GLU A 179 13.60 -48.90 20.90
N GLN A 180 12.35 -48.54 21.19
CA GLN A 180 11.57 -49.20 22.26
C GLN A 180 11.33 -50.68 22.00
N GLU A 181 11.11 -51.08 20.74
CA GLU A 181 10.93 -52.49 20.38
C GLU A 181 12.23 -53.30 20.59
N LEU A 182 13.38 -52.73 20.23
CA LEU A 182 14.70 -53.34 20.43
C LEU A 182 15.07 -53.53 21.91
N HIS A 183 14.61 -52.65 22.79
CA HIS A 183 14.86 -52.75 24.24
C HIS A 183 13.89 -53.68 24.98
N SER A 184 12.89 -54.24 24.29
CA SER A 184 11.86 -55.12 24.88
C SER A 184 12.11 -56.63 24.69
N TYR A 185 13.21 -57.00 24.04
CA TYR A 185 13.66 -58.38 23.79
C TYR A 185 14.90 -58.73 24.63
#